data_AF-A0A0F9MUL8-F1
#
_entry.id   AF-A0A0F9MUL8-F1
#
_cell.length_a   1.000
_cell.length_b   1.000
_cell.length_c   1.000
_cell.angle_alpha   90.00
_cell.angle_beta   90.00
_cell.angle_gamma   90.00
#
_symmetry.space_group_name_H-M   'P 1'
#
loop_
_entity.id
_entity.type
_entity.pdbx_description
1 polymer ?
#
loop_
_entity_poly.entity_id
_entity_poly.type
_entity_poly.pdbx_seq_one_letter_code
_entity_poly.pdbx_strand_id
1 'polypeptide(L)'
;MVERGVSIMVSYPDLSSLSDNPTIGDFLALPNASYPFFWAWILGGIWIIITLSLYFSEKDRKTVESMLASMAIGCFAALILCVLGTIVGFVSLEIMIYALVFGIGIIAVWLFTTRKTS
;
A
#
# COMPACT_ATOMS: atom_id res chain seq x y z
N MET A 1 31.46 -37.99 10.39
CA MET A 1 30.95 -37.27 9.21
C MET A 1 30.29 -36.01 9.74
N VAL A 2 30.89 -34.84 9.53
CA VAL A 2 30.37 -33.56 10.02
C VAL A 2 29.41 -33.03 8.97
N GLU A 3 28.11 -33.01 9.28
CA GLU A 3 27.12 -32.29 8.47
C GLU A 3 27.47 -30.81 8.54
N ARG A 4 28.06 -30.29 7.45
CA ARG A 4 28.20 -28.85 7.25
C ARG A 4 26.79 -28.30 7.02
N GLY A 5 26.16 -27.83 8.10
CA GLY A 5 24.98 -26.99 8.01
C GLY A 5 25.31 -25.80 7.13
N VAL A 6 24.75 -25.78 5.91
CA VAL A 6 24.77 -24.61 5.05
C VAL A 6 23.90 -23.58 5.76
N SER A 7 24.51 -22.69 6.55
CA SER A 7 23.81 -21.49 6.97
C SER A 7 23.64 -20.65 5.72
N ILE A 8 22.40 -20.58 5.24
CA ILE A 8 22.05 -19.64 4.20
C ILE A 8 22.14 -18.27 4.88
N MET A 9 23.29 -17.61 4.77
CA MET A 9 23.46 -16.23 5.22
C MET A 9 22.52 -15.38 4.35
N VAL A 10 21.36 -15.03 4.90
CA VAL A 10 20.48 -14.02 4.30
C VAL A 10 21.18 -12.68 4.48
N SER A 11 21.90 -12.26 3.44
CA SER A 11 22.57 -10.96 3.41
C SER A 11 21.51 -9.90 3.14
N TYR A 12 21.27 -9.04 4.13
CA TYR A 12 20.40 -7.88 3.96
C TYR A 12 21.21 -6.72 3.38
N PRO A 13 20.66 -6.00 2.39
CA PRO A 13 21.34 -4.83 1.85
C PRO A 13 21.48 -3.76 2.93
N ASP A 14 22.70 -3.26 3.08
CA ASP A 14 23.05 -2.18 3.98
C ASP A 14 23.40 -0.91 3.18
N LEU A 15 23.83 0.16 3.85
CA LEU A 15 24.21 1.41 3.17
C LEU A 15 25.38 1.23 2.18
N SER A 16 26.15 0.14 2.27
CA SER A 16 27.23 -0.16 1.33
C SER A 16 26.72 -0.77 0.02
N SER A 17 25.45 -1.20 -0.02
CA SER A 17 24.79 -1.71 -1.23
C SER A 17 24.23 -0.63 -2.15
N LEU A 18 24.31 0.64 -1.72
CA LEU A 18 23.87 1.80 -2.50
C LEU A 18 24.93 2.19 -3.55
N SER A 19 24.47 2.73 -4.69
CA SER A 19 25.37 3.24 -5.74
C SER A 19 26.18 4.45 -5.27
N ASP A 20 27.28 4.78 -5.95
CA ASP A 20 28.18 5.90 -5.60
C ASP A 20 27.48 7.27 -5.54
N ASN A 21 26.27 7.40 -6.11
CA ASN A 21 25.47 8.61 -6.02
C ASN A 21 23.99 8.24 -5.72
N PRO A 22 23.68 7.90 -4.46
CA PRO A 22 22.38 7.37 -4.10
C PRO A 22 21.32 8.45 -4.11
N THR A 23 20.21 8.17 -4.78
CA THR A 23 19.01 9.02 -4.77
C THR A 23 18.19 8.77 -3.51
N ILE A 24 17.32 9.72 -3.14
CA ILE A 24 16.38 9.55 -2.02
C ILE A 24 15.50 8.29 -2.23
N GLY A 25 15.17 7.97 -3.49
CA GLY A 25 14.43 6.75 -3.85
C GLY A 25 15.17 5.48 -3.44
N ASP A 26 16.51 5.44 -3.61
CA ASP A 26 17.33 4.28 -3.27
C ASP A 26 17.35 4.03 -1.76
N PHE A 27 17.41 5.09 -0.95
CA PHE A 27 17.29 4.97 0.51
C PHE A 27 15.92 4.48 0.95
N LEU A 28 14.86 4.97 0.31
CA LEU A 28 13.49 4.58 0.62
C LEU A 28 13.16 3.17 0.10
N ALA A 29 13.89 2.64 -0.89
CA ALA A 29 13.70 1.29 -1.41
C ALA A 29 14.40 0.21 -0.56
N LEU A 30 15.42 0.55 0.25
CA LEU A 30 16.16 -0.39 1.10
C LEU A 30 15.26 -1.31 1.96
N PRO A 31 14.22 -0.82 2.66
CA PRO A 31 13.33 -1.69 3.43
C PRO A 31 12.62 -2.76 2.59
N ASN A 32 12.28 -2.46 1.33
CA ASN A 32 11.66 -3.41 0.43
C ASN A 32 12.60 -4.55 0.02
N ALA A 33 13.90 -4.30 -0.01
CA ALA A 33 14.88 -5.32 -0.37
C ALA A 33 15.07 -6.37 0.74
N SER A 34 14.86 -5.99 2.00
CA SER A 34 14.82 -6.91 3.15
C SER A 34 13.44 -7.57 3.33
N TYR A 35 12.37 -6.84 3.05
CA TYR A 35 11.00 -7.32 3.17
C TYR A 35 10.13 -6.82 2.01
N PRO A 36 9.82 -7.66 0.99
CA PRO A 36 9.21 -7.25 -0.27
C PRO A 36 7.87 -6.50 -0.15
N PHE A 37 7.18 -6.62 0.99
CA PHE A 37 5.87 -6.03 1.21
C PHE A 37 5.90 -4.88 2.21
N PHE A 38 7.07 -4.39 2.64
CA PHE A 38 7.18 -3.41 3.72
C PHE A 38 6.32 -2.16 3.47
N TRP A 39 6.51 -1.53 2.31
CA TRP A 39 5.72 -0.35 1.96
C TRP A 39 4.25 -0.66 1.69
N ALA A 40 3.91 -1.88 1.28
CA ALA A 40 2.53 -2.30 1.09
C ALA A 40 1.76 -2.29 2.43
N TRP A 41 2.39 -2.79 3.51
CA TRP A 41 1.80 -2.76 4.85
C TRP A 41 1.63 -1.34 5.38
N ILE A 42 2.63 -0.47 5.18
CA ILE A 42 2.55 0.94 5.58
C ILE A 42 1.43 1.66 4.82
N LEU A 43 1.38 1.52 3.50
CA LEU A 43 0.33 2.13 2.67
C LEU A 43 -1.06 1.56 3.01
N GLY A 44 -1.16 0.26 3.27
CA GLY A 44 -2.40 -0.37 3.73
C GLY A 44 -2.86 0.18 5.08
N GLY A 45 -1.94 0.40 6.02
CA GLY A 45 -2.24 1.04 7.30
C GLY A 45 -2.76 2.48 7.13
N ILE A 46 -2.10 3.27 6.28
CA ILE A 46 -2.54 4.63 5.96
C ILE A 46 -3.95 4.62 5.34
N TRP A 47 -4.22 3.69 4.42
CA TRP A 47 -5.53 3.54 3.81
C TRP A 47 -6.63 3.24 4.84
N ILE A 48 -6.36 2.35 5.80
CA ILE A 48 -7.30 2.03 6.89
C ILE A 48 -7.59 3.27 7.74
N ILE A 49 -6.54 4.03 8.10
CA ILE A 49 -6.69 5.26 8.90
C ILE A 49 -7.56 6.27 8.16
N ILE A 50 -7.28 6.55 6.88
CA ILE A 50 -8.07 7.47 6.07
C ILE A 50 -9.53 7.01 5.99
N THR A 51 -9.74 5.73 5.72
CA THR A 51 -11.08 5.14 5.61
C THR A 51 -11.87 5.27 6.91
N LEU A 52 -11.25 4.96 8.06
CA LEU A 52 -11.88 5.11 9.37
C LEU A 52 -12.14 6.57 9.73
N SER A 53 -11.19 7.46 9.47
CA SER A 53 -11.34 8.90 9.70
C SER A 53 -12.50 9.49 8.89
N LEU A 54 -12.64 9.09 7.61
CA LEU A 54 -13.76 9.49 6.76
C LEU A 54 -15.08 8.88 7.26
N TYR A 55 -15.08 7.60 7.62
CA TYR A 55 -16.26 6.93 8.15
C TYR A 55 -16.80 7.60 9.42
N PHE A 56 -15.93 7.90 10.40
CA PHE A 56 -16.34 8.60 11.61
C PHE A 56 -16.78 10.04 11.32
N SER A 57 -16.09 10.75 10.42
CA SER A 57 -16.49 12.10 10.00
C SER A 57 -17.85 12.12 9.30
N GLU A 58 -18.20 11.07 8.55
CA GLU A 58 -19.51 10.92 7.92
C GLU A 58 -20.59 10.54 8.91
N LYS A 59 -20.28 9.66 9.88
CA LYS A 59 -21.18 9.29 10.98
C LYS A 59 -21.61 10.53 11.78
N ASP A 60 -20.71 11.48 11.98
CA ASP A 60 -21.01 12.73 12.68
C ASP A 60 -21.79 13.74 11.81
N ARG A 61 -21.76 13.63 10.47
CA ARG A 61 -22.36 14.61 9.53
C ARG A 61 -23.66 14.17 8.86
N LYS A 62 -23.93 12.86 8.68
CA LYS A 62 -25.13 12.36 7.97
C LYS A 62 -25.71 11.10 8.61
N THR A 63 -27.04 10.99 8.58
CA THR A 63 -27.82 9.82 9.06
C THR A 63 -27.84 8.63 8.11
N VAL A 64 -27.40 8.79 6.86
CA VAL A 64 -27.33 7.69 5.87
C VAL A 64 -25.91 7.15 5.87
N GLU A 65 -25.67 6.15 6.72
CA GLU A 65 -24.39 5.50 6.86
C GLU A 65 -24.08 4.65 5.62
N SER A 66 -22.97 4.92 4.94
CA SER A 66 -22.51 4.08 3.84
C SER A 66 -21.01 3.87 3.98
N MET A 67 -20.63 2.96 4.88
CA MET A 67 -19.25 2.53 5.11
C MET A 67 -18.53 2.15 3.79
N LEU A 68 -19.29 1.60 2.84
CA LEU A 68 -18.81 1.25 1.49
C LEU A 68 -18.38 2.47 0.66
N ALA A 69 -19.02 3.62 0.84
CA ALA A 69 -18.65 4.86 0.16
C ALA A 69 -17.36 5.45 0.74
N SER A 70 -17.22 5.46 2.06
CA SER A 70 -16.00 5.93 2.73
C SER A 70 -14.79 5.06 2.38
N MET A 71 -14.98 3.74 2.25
CA MET A 71 -13.95 2.80 1.75
C MET A 71 -13.53 3.09 0.31
N ALA A 72 -14.49 3.35 -0.59
CA ALA A 72 -14.20 3.66 -1.99
C ALA A 72 -13.38 4.95 -2.13
N ILE A 73 -13.75 6.00 -1.38
CA ILE A 73 -13.00 7.28 -1.36
C ILE A 73 -11.60 7.06 -0.77
N GLY A 74 -11.48 6.27 0.29
CA GLY A 74 -10.19 5.86 0.84
C GLY A 74 -9.31 5.17 -0.20
N CYS A 75 -9.87 4.26 -1.00
CA CYS A 75 -9.14 3.58 -2.07
C CYS A 75 -8.59 4.55 -3.11
N PHE A 76 -9.33 5.59 -3.50
CA PHE A 76 -8.79 6.61 -4.42
C PHE A 76 -7.57 7.32 -3.85
N ALA A 77 -7.62 7.74 -2.58
CA ALA A 77 -6.49 8.39 -1.92
C ALA A 77 -5.27 7.46 -1.83
N ALA A 78 -5.49 6.18 -1.48
CA ALA A 78 -4.42 5.19 -1.41
C ALA A 78 -3.81 4.87 -2.78
N LEU A 79 -4.62 4.81 -3.84
CA LEU A 79 -4.11 4.60 -5.21
C LEU A 79 -3.24 5.77 -5.67
N ILE A 80 -3.66 7.01 -5.40
CA ILE A 80 -2.86 8.20 -5.73
C ILE A 80 -1.51 8.16 -4.98
N LEU A 81 -1.53 7.84 -3.68
CA LEU A 81 -0.31 7.69 -2.90
C LEU A 81 0.60 6.57 -3.42
N CYS A 82 0.01 5.45 -3.87
CA CYS A 82 0.75 4.33 -4.44
C CYS A 82 1.41 4.70 -5.79
N VAL A 83 0.71 5.45 -6.64
CA VAL A 83 1.27 5.98 -7.90
C VAL A 83 2.42 6.94 -7.61
N LEU A 84 2.26 7.88 -6.68
CA LEU A 84 3.33 8.78 -6.27
C LEU A 84 4.53 8.00 -5.73
N GLY A 85 4.29 6.96 -4.93
CA GLY A 85 5.37 6.13 -4.40
C GLY A 85 6.11 5.30 -5.43
N THR A 86 5.43 4.93 -6.52
CA THR A 86 6.06 4.26 -7.67
C THR A 86 6.91 5.23 -8.48
N ILE A 87 6.45 6.48 -8.67
CA ILE A 87 7.23 7.53 -9.36
C ILE A 87 8.52 7.87 -8.59
N VAL A 88 8.44 7.93 -7.26
CA VAL A 88 9.61 8.18 -6.40
C VAL A 88 10.53 6.95 -6.31
N GLY A 89 10.05 5.76 -6.71
CA GLY A 89 10.85 4.54 -6.80
C GLY A 89 10.93 3.72 -5.52
N PHE A 90 10.17 4.05 -4.47
CA PHE A 90 10.16 3.26 -3.23
C PHE A 90 9.12 2.13 -3.22
N VAL A 91 8.08 2.23 -4.05
CA VAL A 91 7.08 1.16 -4.25
C VAL A 91 7.41 0.36 -5.49
N SER A 92 7.49 -0.97 -5.34
CA SER A 92 7.66 -1.88 -6.48
C SER A 92 6.41 -1.89 -7.38
N LEU A 93 6.62 -2.00 -8.69
CA LEU A 93 5.56 -2.01 -9.70
C LEU A 93 4.58 -3.18 -9.49
N GLU A 94 5.06 -4.30 -8.94
CA GLU A 94 4.22 -5.45 -8.56
C GLU A 94 3.20 -5.08 -7.47
N ILE A 95 3.65 -4.35 -6.43
CA ILE A 95 2.79 -3.90 -5.33
C ILE A 95 1.73 -2.93 -5.85
N MET A 96 2.11 -2.04 -6.76
CA MET A 96 1.20 -1.11 -7.41
C MET A 96 0.07 -1.85 -8.16
N ILE A 97 0.40 -2.90 -8.91
CA ILE A 97 -0.61 -3.69 -9.64
C ILE A 97 -1.61 -4.33 -8.66
N TYR A 98 -1.12 -4.93 -7.56
CA TYR A 98 -2.02 -5.52 -6.56
C TYR A 98 -2.92 -4.48 -5.90
N ALA A 99 -2.37 -3.32 -5.53
CA ALA A 99 -3.14 -2.23 -4.95
C ALA A 99 -4.20 -1.70 -5.92
N LEU A 100 -3.86 -1.61 -7.22
CA LEU A 100 -4.77 -1.17 -8.28
C LEU A 100 -5.93 -2.13 -8.50
N VAL A 101 -5.64 -3.44 -8.60
CA VAL A 101 -6.68 -4.48 -8.73
C VAL A 101 -7.62 -4.47 -7.51
N PHE A 102 -7.06 -4.39 -6.31
CA PHE A 102 -7.83 -4.34 -5.07
C PHE A 102 -8.73 -3.09 -4.99
N GLY A 103 -8.17 -1.92 -5.29
CA GLY A 103 -8.90 -0.65 -5.29
C GLY A 103 -10.04 -0.62 -6.30
N ILE A 104 -9.80 -1.08 -7.54
CA ILE A 104 -10.84 -1.18 -8.58
C ILE A 104 -11.94 -2.14 -8.13
N GLY A 105 -11.60 -3.25 -7.48
CA GLY A 105 -12.59 -4.20 -6.93
C GLY A 105 -13.54 -3.54 -5.95
N ILE A 106 -13.02 -2.78 -4.97
CA ILE A 106 -13.85 -2.07 -3.98
C ILE A 106 -14.69 -0.99 -4.63
N ILE A 107 -14.13 -0.20 -5.55
CA ILE A 107 -14.85 0.85 -6.27
C ILE A 107 -15.98 0.24 -7.11
N ALA A 108 -15.73 -0.89 -7.77
CA ALA A 108 -16.75 -1.59 -8.55
C ALA A 108 -17.89 -2.08 -7.65
N VAL A 109 -17.59 -2.70 -6.51
CA VAL A 109 -18.62 -3.12 -5.53
C VAL A 109 -19.44 -1.93 -5.04
N TRP A 110 -18.78 -0.81 -4.76
CA TRP A 110 -19.48 0.43 -4.38
C TRP A 110 -20.41 0.96 -5.48
N LEU A 111 -19.96 0.98 -6.74
CA LEU A 111 -20.80 1.38 -7.88
C LEU A 111 -21.98 0.44 -8.13
N PHE A 112 -21.81 -0.87 -7.94
CA PHE A 112 -22.89 -1.84 -8.10
C PHE A 112 -23.92 -1.77 -6.96
N THR A 113 -23.47 -1.56 -5.72
CA THR A 113 -24.37 -1.43 -4.56
C THR A 113 -25.19 -0.14 -4.63
N THR A 114 -24.58 0.98 -4.98
CA THR A 114 -25.28 2.28 -5.13
C THR A 114 -26.32 2.29 -6.25
N ARG A 115 -26.14 1.50 -7.32
CA ARG A 115 -27.13 1.37 -8.39
C ARG A 115 -28.35 0.52 -8.04
N LYS A 116 -28.27 -0.37 -7.04
CA LYS A 116 -29.40 -1.22 -6.63
C LYS A 116 -30.37 -0.53 -5.65
N THR A 117 -29.96 0.58 -5.07
CA THR A 117 -30.73 1.36 -4.08
C THR A 117 -31.40 2.61 -4.66
N SER A 118 -31.25 2.86 -5.96
CA SER A 118 -31.96 3.92 -6.71
C SER A 118 -33.11 3.35 -7.53
#